data_AF-A0A7D5S7U9-F1
#
_entry.id   AF-A0A7D5S7U9-F1
#
_cell.length_a   1.000
_cell.length_b   1.000
_cell.length_c   1.000
_cell.angle_alpha   90.00
_cell.angle_beta   90.00
_cell.angle_gamma   90.00
#
_symmetry.space_group_name_H-M   'P 1'
#
loop_
_entity.id
_entity.type
_entity.pdbx_description
1 polymer ?
#
loop_
_entity_poly.entity_id
_entity_poly.type
_entity_poly.pdbx_seq_one_letter_code
_entity_poly.pdbx_strand_id
1 'polypeptide(L)'
;MEGYYSGSGLMAPVLNMQGVSTSLTVADSVTVRLHQAVSPYNEIFMAKVATELAGNASLVIPANLANGNFFISVSHRNSIGVWSSTPVQITNNLLYDFTLSPSNSFGNNVQLVDPLLMRYGLFSGDINQDGIVDGLDYNDWESDANNFGAGFISTDLNGDGVADGLDYNLFEVNNNNFAGVVQP
;
A
#
# COMPACT_ATOMS: atom_id res chain seq x y z
N MET A 1 -4.99 -0.69 0.76
CA MET A 1 -4.90 0.28 -0.35
C MET A 1 -6.27 0.91 -0.44
N GLU A 2 -6.39 2.21 -0.63
CA GLU A 2 -7.70 2.86 -0.67
C GLU A 2 -8.54 2.42 -1.88
N GLY A 3 -7.91 2.27 -3.05
CA GLY A 3 -8.63 1.92 -4.27
C GLY A 3 -9.24 0.53 -4.21
N TYR A 4 -8.63 -0.37 -3.42
CA TYR A 4 -9.07 -1.76 -3.31
C TYR A 4 -10.14 -1.96 -2.23
N TYR A 5 -10.49 -0.91 -1.49
CA TYR A 5 -11.47 -1.01 -0.41
C TYR A 5 -12.88 -1.28 -0.96
N SER A 6 -13.49 -2.38 -0.53
CA SER A 6 -14.80 -2.84 -1.02
C SER A 6 -15.91 -2.75 0.03
N GLY A 7 -15.65 -2.12 1.18
CA GLY A 7 -16.62 -1.97 2.28
C GLY A 7 -16.47 -2.99 3.41
N SER A 8 -17.12 -2.70 4.54
CA SER A 8 -17.15 -3.56 5.75
C SER A 8 -15.76 -3.94 6.30
N GLY A 9 -14.75 -3.10 6.11
CA GLY A 9 -13.37 -3.36 6.53
C GLY A 9 -12.63 -4.36 5.65
N LEU A 10 -13.13 -4.64 4.43
CA LEU A 10 -12.54 -5.59 3.50
C LEU A 10 -12.11 -4.92 2.20
N MET A 11 -11.16 -5.55 1.52
CA MET A 11 -10.73 -5.26 0.16
C MET A 11 -11.30 -6.26 -0.83
N ALA A 12 -11.32 -5.89 -2.11
CA ALA A 12 -11.66 -6.77 -3.21
C ALA A 12 -10.60 -7.87 -3.42
N PRO A 13 -10.96 -9.06 -3.94
CA PRO A 13 -10.01 -10.10 -4.34
C PRO A 13 -9.30 -9.73 -5.67
N VAL A 14 -8.51 -8.66 -5.66
CA VAL A 14 -7.93 -8.03 -6.87
C VAL A 14 -7.12 -9.00 -7.72
N LEU A 15 -6.29 -9.87 -7.13
CA LEU A 15 -5.56 -10.88 -7.91
C LEU A 15 -6.49 -11.83 -8.69
N ASN A 16 -7.72 -12.05 -8.23
CA ASN A 16 -8.69 -12.82 -8.98
C ASN A 16 -9.34 -12.02 -10.11
N MET A 17 -9.72 -10.78 -9.84
CA MET A 17 -10.28 -9.86 -10.84
C MET A 17 -9.30 -9.63 -12.00
N GLN A 18 -8.01 -9.54 -11.69
CA GLN A 18 -6.92 -9.38 -12.66
C GLN A 18 -6.44 -10.69 -13.30
N GLY A 19 -7.07 -11.84 -13.01
CA GLY A 19 -6.74 -13.13 -13.62
C GLY A 19 -5.41 -13.75 -13.20
N VAL A 20 -4.79 -13.25 -12.13
CA VAL A 20 -3.50 -13.75 -11.59
C VAL A 20 -3.70 -14.97 -10.69
N SER A 21 -4.83 -15.02 -9.98
CA SER A 21 -5.11 -16.02 -8.97
C SER A 21 -6.56 -16.49 -9.05
N THR A 22 -6.82 -17.73 -8.63
CA THR A 22 -8.19 -18.21 -8.39
C THR A 22 -8.64 -18.02 -6.94
N SER A 23 -7.78 -17.44 -6.09
CA SER A 23 -8.10 -17.19 -4.69
C SER A 23 -9.08 -16.02 -4.54
N LEU A 24 -10.16 -16.26 -3.80
CA LEU A 24 -11.14 -15.23 -3.45
C LEU A 24 -10.90 -14.63 -2.05
N THR A 25 -9.80 -14.98 -1.39
CA THR A 25 -9.49 -14.55 -0.01
C THR A 25 -8.24 -13.68 0.08
N VAL A 26 -7.57 -13.44 -1.04
CA VAL A 26 -6.35 -12.62 -1.14
C VAL A 26 -6.67 -11.44 -2.02
N ALA A 27 -6.35 -10.24 -1.52
CA ALA A 27 -6.49 -9.02 -2.29
C ALA A 27 -5.30 -8.88 -3.24
N ASP A 28 -4.09 -8.83 -2.68
CA ASP A 28 -2.85 -8.60 -3.43
C ASP A 28 -1.60 -9.02 -2.65
N SER A 29 -0.47 -8.34 -2.86
CA SER A 29 0.77 -8.48 -2.14
C SER A 29 1.40 -7.12 -1.85
N VAL A 30 1.95 -6.95 -0.65
CA VAL A 30 2.69 -5.77 -0.24
C VAL A 30 4.17 -6.10 -0.06
N THR A 31 5.02 -5.09 -0.17
CA THR A 31 6.42 -5.18 0.21
C THR A 31 6.59 -4.57 1.58
N VAL A 32 6.98 -5.39 2.55
CA VAL A 32 7.30 -4.98 3.92
C VAL A 32 8.81 -4.83 4.04
N ARG A 33 9.26 -3.72 4.60
CA ARG A 33 10.68 -3.46 4.86
C ARG A 33 10.92 -3.08 6.31
N LEU A 34 12.12 -3.39 6.80
CA LEU A 34 12.62 -2.86 8.06
C LEU A 34 13.79 -1.91 7.79
N HIS A 35 13.77 -0.78 8.47
CA HIS A 35 14.78 0.27 8.36
C HIS A 35 15.41 0.55 9.71
N GLN A 36 16.69 0.95 9.71
CA GLN A 36 17.40 1.34 10.94
C GLN A 36 16.59 2.39 11.73
N ALA A 37 16.62 2.33 13.06
CA ALA A 37 15.92 3.29 13.92
C ALA A 37 16.55 4.70 13.95
N VAL A 38 17.76 4.84 13.39
CA VAL A 38 18.54 6.08 13.39
C VAL A 38 19.01 6.38 11.98
N SER A 39 19.19 7.68 11.67
CA SER A 39 19.71 8.15 10.39
C SER A 39 21.01 7.41 10.05
N PRO A 40 21.18 6.93 8.79
CA PRO A 40 20.42 7.28 7.59
C PRO A 40 19.19 6.39 7.30
N TYR A 41 18.69 5.64 8.28
CA TYR A 41 17.48 4.80 8.14
C TYR A 41 17.57 3.77 7.01
N ASN A 42 18.77 3.21 6.78
CA ASN A 42 18.98 2.25 5.70
C ASN A 42 18.02 1.07 5.84
N GLU A 43 17.54 0.57 4.70
CA GLU A 43 16.85 -0.71 4.63
C GLU A 43 17.80 -1.83 5.06
N ILE A 44 17.33 -2.71 5.94
CA ILE A 44 18.09 -3.86 6.43
C ILE A 44 17.38 -5.19 6.17
N PHE A 45 16.12 -5.13 5.77
CA PHE A 45 15.30 -6.29 5.46
C PHE A 45 14.17 -5.87 4.53
N MET A 46 13.82 -6.77 3.59
CA MET A 46 12.71 -6.62 2.67
C MET A 46 12.08 -7.99 2.45
N ALA A 47 10.76 -8.04 2.44
CA ALA A 47 9.99 -9.21 2.02
C ALA A 47 8.70 -8.80 1.32
N LYS A 48 8.35 -9.50 0.25
CA LYS A 48 7.05 -9.37 -0.41
C LYS A 48 6.12 -10.47 0.11
N VAL A 49 4.91 -10.11 0.51
CA VAL A 49 3.96 -11.00 1.19
C VAL A 49 2.55 -10.76 0.69
N ALA A 50 1.74 -11.82 0.59
CA ALA A 50 0.33 -11.71 0.22
C ALA A 50 -0.47 -10.98 1.31
N THR A 51 -1.47 -10.22 0.88
CA THR A 51 -2.38 -9.48 1.73
C THR A 51 -3.78 -10.06 1.59
N GLU A 52 -4.35 -10.50 2.71
CA GLU A 52 -5.72 -11.00 2.78
C GLU A 52 -6.74 -9.87 2.58
N LEU A 53 -8.01 -10.20 2.34
CA LEU A 53 -9.06 -9.18 2.15
C LEU A 53 -9.20 -8.23 3.35
N ALA A 54 -8.92 -8.69 4.56
CA ALA A 54 -8.97 -7.86 5.77
C ALA A 54 -7.75 -6.93 5.94
N GLY A 55 -6.80 -6.92 4.99
CA GLY A 55 -5.57 -6.13 5.08
C GLY A 55 -4.42 -6.80 5.83
N ASN A 56 -4.62 -8.03 6.32
CA ASN A 56 -3.60 -8.76 7.06
C ASN A 56 -2.50 -9.27 6.12
N ALA A 57 -1.25 -9.13 6.56
CA ALA A 57 -0.10 -9.75 5.96
C ALA A 57 0.79 -10.33 7.06
N SER A 58 1.27 -11.56 6.89
CA SER A 58 2.09 -12.26 7.89
C SER A 58 3.38 -12.76 7.27
N LEU A 59 4.50 -12.42 7.90
CA LEU A 59 5.85 -12.82 7.48
C LEU A 59 6.70 -13.20 8.69
N VAL A 60 7.78 -13.94 8.41
CA VAL A 60 8.76 -14.32 9.43
C VAL A 60 9.98 -13.42 9.31
N ILE A 61 10.28 -12.70 10.40
CA ILE A 61 11.49 -11.88 10.49
C ILE A 61 12.68 -12.76 10.91
N PRO A 62 13.85 -12.65 10.26
CA PRO A 62 15.05 -13.38 10.64
C PRO A 62 15.45 -13.19 12.11
N ALA A 63 15.88 -14.28 12.76
CA ALA A 63 16.20 -14.27 14.18
C ALA A 63 17.31 -13.28 14.58
N ASN A 64 18.22 -12.93 13.66
CA ASN A 64 19.26 -11.92 13.89
C ASN A 64 18.74 -10.49 14.01
N LEU A 65 17.47 -10.23 13.64
CA LEU A 65 16.80 -8.95 13.80
C LEU A 65 15.85 -8.93 15.02
N ALA A 66 15.69 -10.06 15.71
CA ALA A 66 14.83 -10.14 16.89
C ALA A 66 15.30 -9.19 17.99
N ASN A 67 14.35 -8.60 18.71
CA ASN A 67 14.53 -7.58 19.76
C ASN A 67 15.15 -6.25 19.30
N GLY A 68 15.50 -6.11 18.01
CA GLY A 68 15.92 -4.83 17.43
C GLY A 68 14.76 -3.85 17.28
N ASN A 69 15.06 -2.55 17.29
CA ASN A 69 14.10 -1.49 16.99
C ASN A 69 14.30 -1.02 15.56
N PHE A 70 13.24 -1.02 14.76
CA PHE A 70 13.27 -0.65 13.34
C PHE A 70 12.02 0.12 12.95
N PHE A 71 12.15 1.06 12.01
CA PHE A 71 10.95 1.50 11.31
C PHE A 71 10.44 0.38 10.42
N ILE A 72 9.12 0.22 10.38
CA ILE A 72 8.43 -0.70 9.48
C ILE A 72 7.88 0.14 8.34
N SER A 73 8.21 -0.18 7.10
CA SER A 73 7.56 0.42 5.94
C SER A 73 6.82 -0.61 5.11
N VAL A 74 5.70 -0.19 4.51
CA VAL A 74 4.85 -1.03 3.67
C VAL A 74 4.58 -0.27 2.39
N SER A 75 4.86 -0.88 1.23
CA SER A 75 4.51 -0.34 -0.08
C SER A 75 3.75 -1.37 -0.92
N HIS A 76 3.01 -0.87 -1.91
CA HIS A 76 2.25 -1.66 -2.88
C HIS A 76 2.48 -1.07 -4.28
N ARG A 77 2.22 -1.85 -5.33
CA ARG A 77 2.67 -1.56 -6.71
C ARG A 77 2.18 -0.24 -7.31
N ASN A 78 1.13 0.35 -6.75
CA ASN A 78 0.49 1.55 -7.27
C ASN A 78 -0.01 2.46 -6.16
N SER A 79 0.62 2.37 -4.99
CA SER A 79 0.28 3.16 -3.81
C SER A 79 1.54 3.72 -3.18
N ILE A 80 1.39 4.87 -2.56
CA ILE A 80 2.44 5.51 -1.77
C ILE A 80 2.80 4.61 -0.58
N GLY A 81 4.11 4.46 -0.35
CA GLY A 81 4.62 3.75 0.81
C GLY A 81 4.31 4.46 2.14
N VAL A 82 3.96 3.67 3.17
CA VAL A 82 3.77 4.17 4.54
C VAL A 82 4.88 3.68 5.46
N TRP A 83 5.24 4.51 6.44
CA TRP A 83 6.21 4.19 7.48
C TRP A 83 5.58 4.22 8.86
N SER A 84 6.03 3.36 9.77
CA SER A 84 5.62 3.40 11.18
C SER A 84 5.94 4.76 11.79
N SER A 85 5.08 5.28 12.66
CA SER A 85 5.27 6.61 13.25
C SER A 85 6.52 6.74 14.13
N THR A 86 6.99 5.61 14.67
CA THR A 86 8.23 5.49 15.44
C THR A 86 8.90 4.14 15.14
N PRO A 87 10.17 3.94 15.52
CA PRO A 87 10.77 2.61 15.49
C PRO A 87 10.02 1.64 16.41
N VAL A 88 9.77 0.44 15.90
CA VAL A 88 9.04 -0.62 16.57
C VAL A 88 10.00 -1.74 16.94
N GLN A 89 9.89 -2.25 18.17
CA GLN A 89 10.68 -3.39 18.60
C GLN A 89 10.15 -4.68 17.98
N ILE A 90 11.02 -5.46 17.32
CA ILE A 90 10.66 -6.76 16.77
C ILE A 90 10.59 -7.80 17.89
N THR A 91 9.38 -8.13 18.31
CA THR A 91 9.09 -9.16 19.31
C THR A 91 8.46 -10.39 18.66
N ASN A 92 8.33 -11.47 19.44
CA ASN A 92 7.54 -12.63 18.99
C ASN A 92 6.08 -12.21 18.82
N ASN A 93 5.50 -12.51 17.65
CA ASN A 93 4.12 -12.15 17.28
C ASN A 93 3.85 -10.64 17.31
N LEU A 94 4.82 -9.81 16.90
CA LEU A 94 4.59 -8.39 16.70
C LEU A 94 3.41 -8.17 15.72
N LEU A 95 2.46 -7.34 16.13
CA LEU A 95 1.38 -6.83 15.30
C LEU A 95 1.54 -5.31 15.16
N TYR A 96 1.59 -4.84 13.92
CA TYR A 96 1.58 -3.40 13.62
C TYR A 96 0.50 -3.13 12.57
N ASP A 97 -0.41 -2.21 12.89
CA ASP A 97 -1.61 -1.97 12.10
C ASP A 97 -1.71 -0.49 11.71
N PHE A 98 -1.50 -0.22 10.42
CA PHE A 98 -1.61 1.12 9.83
C PHE A 98 -3.07 1.57 9.63
N THR A 99 -4.03 0.67 9.73
CA THR A 99 -5.44 0.90 9.36
C THR A 99 -6.31 1.41 10.50
N LEU A 100 -5.80 1.41 11.75
CA LEU A 100 -6.58 1.78 12.94
C LEU A 100 -6.56 3.28 13.26
N SER A 101 -5.47 3.96 12.95
CA SER A 101 -5.29 5.38 13.26
C SER A 101 -4.20 5.97 12.36
N PRO A 102 -4.36 7.22 11.87
CA PRO A 102 -3.30 7.91 11.16
C PRO A 102 -2.04 8.07 12.00
N SER A 103 -2.15 8.16 13.32
CA SER A 103 -1.01 8.27 14.24
C SER A 103 -0.09 7.05 14.26
N ASN A 104 -0.50 5.93 13.66
CA ASN A 104 0.36 4.76 13.46
C ASN A 104 1.22 4.89 12.19
N SER A 105 1.08 5.97 11.45
CA SER A 105 1.93 6.28 10.30
C SER A 105 2.74 7.55 10.57
N PHE A 106 3.96 7.58 10.06
CA PHE A 106 4.80 8.76 10.12
C PHE A 106 4.10 9.90 9.35
N GLY A 107 3.99 11.07 9.98
CA GLY A 107 3.29 12.22 9.39
C GLY A 107 1.78 12.05 9.21
N ASN A 108 1.15 11.03 9.78
CA ASN A 108 -0.26 10.69 9.52
C ASN A 108 -0.55 10.40 8.03
N ASN A 109 0.40 9.80 7.32
CA ASN A 109 0.37 9.58 5.87
C ASN A 109 -0.50 8.39 5.44
N VAL A 110 -1.80 8.45 5.74
CA VAL A 110 -2.83 7.48 5.31
C VAL A 110 -4.17 8.18 5.06
N GLN A 111 -4.99 7.63 4.16
CA GLN A 111 -6.31 8.16 3.79
C GLN A 111 -7.43 7.47 4.57
N LEU A 112 -8.47 8.21 5.00
CA LEU A 112 -9.69 7.62 5.54
C LEU A 112 -10.51 6.97 4.41
N VAL A 113 -10.72 5.65 4.50
CA VAL A 113 -11.45 4.86 3.48
C VAL A 113 -12.82 4.39 3.97
N ASP A 114 -12.99 4.26 5.29
CA ASP A 114 -14.29 3.98 5.90
C ASP A 114 -14.53 4.88 7.12
N PRO A 115 -15.39 5.91 7.01
CA PRO A 115 -15.74 6.78 8.12
C PRO A 115 -16.58 6.12 9.22
N LEU A 116 -17.30 5.03 8.93
CA LEU A 116 -18.14 4.32 9.90
C LEU A 116 -17.30 3.40 10.80
N LEU A 117 -16.31 2.73 10.20
CA LEU A 117 -15.40 1.82 10.90
C LEU A 117 -14.08 2.49 11.32
N MET A 118 -13.86 3.74 10.93
CA MET A 118 -12.60 4.47 11.12
C MET A 118 -11.42 3.65 10.58
N ARG A 119 -11.49 3.28 9.29
CA ARG A 119 -10.42 2.55 8.60
C ARG A 119 -9.65 3.44 7.68
N TYR A 120 -8.34 3.22 7.66
CA TYR A 120 -7.39 3.97 6.86
C TYR A 120 -6.67 3.06 5.85
N GLY A 121 -6.38 3.62 4.68
CA GLY A 121 -5.68 2.95 3.59
C GLY A 121 -4.49 3.76 3.09
N LEU A 122 -3.63 3.10 2.31
CA LEU A 122 -2.59 3.76 1.54
C LEU A 122 -3.23 4.55 0.40
N PHE A 123 -2.72 5.75 0.13
CA PHE A 123 -3.06 6.54 -1.05
C PHE A 123 -2.67 5.80 -2.33
N SER A 124 -3.59 5.67 -3.27
CA SER A 124 -3.34 5.11 -4.60
C SER A 124 -2.78 6.17 -5.56
N GLY A 125 -2.10 5.74 -6.62
CA GLY A 125 -1.74 6.61 -7.75
C GLY A 125 -0.24 6.86 -7.96
N ASP A 126 0.61 6.41 -7.05
CA ASP A 126 2.08 6.37 -7.26
C ASP A 126 2.40 5.13 -8.10
N ILE A 127 2.17 5.25 -9.41
CA ILE A 127 2.25 4.18 -10.42
C ILE A 127 3.70 3.90 -10.77
N ASN A 128 4.52 4.93 -10.86
CA ASN A 128 5.93 4.83 -11.24
C ASN A 128 6.85 4.49 -10.04
N GLN A 129 6.30 4.50 -8.80
CA GLN A 129 6.98 4.17 -7.55
C GLN A 129 8.13 5.13 -7.20
N ASP A 130 8.00 6.42 -7.52
CA ASP A 130 8.95 7.47 -7.15
C ASP A 130 8.65 8.13 -5.79
N GLY A 131 7.52 7.77 -5.18
CA GLY A 131 7.11 8.20 -3.85
C GLY A 131 6.26 9.46 -3.84
N ILE A 132 5.78 9.95 -4.98
CA ILE A 132 4.79 11.02 -5.07
C ILE A 132 3.72 10.63 -6.09
N VAL A 133 2.48 11.07 -5.89
CA VAL A 133 1.44 10.99 -6.92
C VAL A 133 1.48 12.28 -7.72
N ASP A 134 1.96 12.22 -8.96
CA ASP A 134 2.08 13.40 -9.82
C ASP A 134 1.80 13.14 -11.32
N GLY A 135 2.07 14.15 -12.16
CA GLY A 135 1.81 14.07 -13.61
C GLY A 135 2.67 13.05 -14.36
N LEU A 136 3.73 12.49 -13.75
CA LEU A 136 4.50 11.40 -14.33
C LEU A 136 3.73 10.08 -14.26
N ASP A 137 3.00 9.82 -13.16
CA ASP A 137 2.12 8.65 -13.03
C ASP A 137 0.96 8.68 -14.03
N TYR A 138 0.45 9.89 -14.32
CA TYR A 138 -0.63 10.08 -15.30
C TYR A 138 -0.26 9.54 -16.68
N ASN A 139 1.01 9.69 -17.12
CA ASN A 139 1.43 9.22 -18.44
C ASN A 139 1.32 7.69 -18.58
N ASP A 140 1.64 6.97 -17.50
CA ASP A 140 1.53 5.52 -17.47
C ASP A 140 0.06 5.10 -17.52
N TRP A 141 -0.79 5.72 -16.71
CA TRP A 141 -2.24 5.46 -16.73
C TRP A 141 -2.88 5.81 -18.07
N GLU A 142 -2.58 6.98 -18.65
CA GLU A 142 -3.14 7.43 -19.93
C GLU A 142 -2.76 6.49 -21.07
N SER A 143 -1.52 5.99 -21.07
CA SER A 143 -1.05 5.01 -22.05
C SER A 143 -1.88 3.73 -21.97
N ASP A 144 -2.04 3.14 -20.78
CA ASP A 144 -2.77 1.89 -20.62
C ASP A 144 -4.28 2.07 -20.88
N ALA A 145 -4.88 3.16 -20.38
CA ALA A 145 -6.30 3.44 -20.59
C ALA A 145 -6.65 3.59 -22.08
N ASN A 146 -5.82 4.30 -22.86
CA ASN A 146 -6.01 4.45 -24.31
C ASN A 146 -5.83 3.13 -25.08
N ASN A 147 -5.07 2.18 -24.52
CA ASN A 147 -4.83 0.86 -25.09
C ASN A 147 -5.75 -0.22 -24.52
N PHE A 148 -6.75 0.14 -23.70
CA PHE A 148 -7.62 -0.81 -23.00
C PHE A 148 -6.81 -1.83 -22.18
N GLY A 149 -5.79 -1.36 -21.47
CA GLY A 149 -4.95 -2.15 -20.58
C GLY A 149 -5.80 -2.90 -19.57
N ALA A 150 -5.47 -4.18 -19.35
CA ALA A 150 -6.19 -5.05 -18.44
C ALA A 150 -5.27 -6.10 -17.81
N GLY A 151 -5.73 -6.70 -16.72
CA GLY A 151 -5.02 -7.72 -15.96
C GLY A 151 -4.14 -7.14 -14.86
N PHE A 152 -2.97 -7.75 -14.63
CA PHE A 152 -2.08 -7.37 -13.53
C PHE A 152 -1.17 -6.19 -13.90
N ILE A 153 -1.76 -5.00 -13.90
CA ILE A 153 -1.09 -3.73 -14.21
C ILE A 153 -1.12 -2.79 -13.01
N SER A 154 -0.14 -1.89 -12.90
CA SER A 154 -0.08 -0.88 -11.84
C SER A 154 -1.10 0.25 -12.04
N THR A 155 -1.50 0.49 -13.28
CA THR A 155 -2.47 1.51 -13.70
C THR A 155 -3.91 1.20 -13.31
N ASP A 156 -4.23 -0.06 -12.96
CA ASP A 156 -5.49 -0.48 -12.35
C ASP A 156 -5.46 -0.17 -10.83
N LEU A 157 -5.86 1.06 -10.50
CA LEU A 157 -5.81 1.66 -9.16
C LEU A 157 -6.97 1.20 -8.27
N ASN A 158 -8.11 0.84 -8.87
CA ASN A 158 -9.29 0.34 -8.14
C ASN A 158 -9.30 -1.20 -8.00
N GLY A 159 -8.48 -1.91 -8.78
CA GLY A 159 -8.27 -3.36 -8.74
C GLY A 159 -9.35 -4.19 -9.42
N ASP A 160 -10.14 -3.62 -10.34
CA ASP A 160 -11.27 -4.29 -11.00
C ASP A 160 -10.87 -5.12 -12.23
N GLY A 161 -9.62 -5.05 -12.64
CA GLY A 161 -9.07 -5.80 -13.77
C GLY A 161 -8.79 -4.99 -15.01
N VAL A 162 -9.14 -3.70 -15.07
CA VAL A 162 -8.93 -2.84 -16.23
C VAL A 162 -8.36 -1.48 -15.83
N ALA A 163 -7.56 -0.86 -16.69
CA ALA A 163 -7.18 0.54 -16.55
C ALA A 163 -8.22 1.40 -17.27
N ASP A 164 -9.06 2.13 -16.51
CA ASP A 164 -10.13 2.96 -17.06
C ASP A 164 -10.37 4.26 -16.27
N GLY A 165 -11.41 5.00 -16.65
CA GLY A 165 -11.76 6.29 -16.06
C GLY A 165 -12.14 6.25 -14.57
N LEU A 166 -12.45 5.08 -14.01
CA LEU A 166 -12.71 4.92 -12.58
C LEU A 166 -11.42 5.01 -11.77
N ASP A 167 -10.29 4.51 -12.29
CA ASP A 167 -8.97 4.66 -11.67
C ASP A 167 -8.56 6.13 -11.58
N TYR A 168 -8.87 6.91 -12.63
CA TYR A 168 -8.52 8.33 -12.69
C TYR A 168 -9.08 9.13 -11.51
N ASN A 169 -10.27 8.78 -11.01
CA ASN A 169 -10.86 9.48 -9.86
C ASN A 169 -9.99 9.34 -8.59
N LEU A 170 -9.31 8.20 -8.41
CA LEU A 170 -8.39 7.98 -7.29
C LEU A 170 -7.11 8.79 -7.50
N PHE A 171 -6.53 8.71 -8.70
CA PHE A 171 -5.34 9.46 -9.07
C PHE A 171 -5.54 10.97 -8.91
N GLU A 172 -6.61 11.54 -9.49
CA GLU A 172 -6.87 12.98 -9.52
C GLU A 172 -6.96 13.56 -8.10
N VAL A 173 -7.66 12.89 -7.19
CA VAL A 173 -7.80 13.34 -5.79
C VAL A 173 -6.44 13.40 -5.11
N ASN A 174 -5.61 12.37 -5.26
CA ASN A 174 -4.33 12.29 -4.58
C ASN A 174 -3.25 13.18 -5.20
N ASN A 175 -3.25 13.30 -6.53
CA ASN A 175 -2.41 14.27 -7.24
C ASN A 175 -2.72 15.70 -6.80
N ASN A 176 -4.01 16.08 -6.72
CA ASN A 176 -4.40 17.42 -6.26
C ASN A 176 -4.06 17.69 -4.79
N ASN A 177 -3.95 16.64 -3.98
CA ASN A 177 -3.53 16.72 -2.58
C ASN A 177 -2.00 16.64 -2.39
N PHE A 178 -1.23 16.50 -3.48
CA PHE A 178 0.22 16.27 -3.44
C PHE A 178 0.59 15.11 -2.51
N ALA A 179 -0.18 14.02 -2.58
CA ALA A 179 0.08 12.85 -1.77
C ALA A 179 1.49 12.34 -2.08
N GLY A 180 2.32 12.15 -1.05
CA GLY A 180 3.68 11.66 -1.19
C GLY A 180 4.12 10.86 0.03
N VAL A 181 5.23 10.12 -0.10
CA VAL A 181 5.82 9.38 1.02
C VAL A 181 6.28 10.38 2.08
N VAL A 182 5.83 10.17 3.31
CA VAL A 182 6.39 10.85 4.48
C VAL A 182 7.13 9.81 5.32
N GLN A 183 8.43 10.05 5.52
CA GLN A 183 9.34 9.14 6.20
C GLN A 183 10.33 9.89 7.10
N PRO A 184 11.01 9.21 8.04
CA PRO A 184 11.93 9.80 9.02
C PRO A 184 13.15 10.53 8.46
#